data_AF-A0A953S762-F1
#
_entry.id   AF-A0A953S762-F1
#
_cell.length_a   1.000
_cell.length_b   1.000
_cell.length_c   1.000
_cell.angle_alpha   90.00
_cell.angle_beta   90.00
_cell.angle_gamma   90.00
#
_symmetry.space_group_name_H-M   'P 1'
#
loop_
_entity.id
_entity.type
_entity.pdbx_description
1 polymer ?
#
loop_
_entity_poly.entity_id
_entity_poly.type
_entity_poly.pdbx_seq_one_letter_code
_entity_poly.pdbx_strand_id
1 'polypeptide(L)'
;MSIKPHVQSGDAQIKSQREAAAERVINYFGVCLPESELLCFLDDEDPSTLRNSPSLGPANRGLYMPIHDNTVLDGWPSYVTNCIRPSDRIGRRTRVIDDFVYLYGTTCVDEVGLTMTLAHELQHSIQHAQVRKLWAANSLVRKLDKKVIDALNLKWSNIPTEVEARIVSKCVGECLLGEQRVNQYIDRKIAERITDDDADDWEFIRTLTPSDSVDLASSTQLLFELLKGCRPELEALLRKVKQTGNPDFTDIDLDAFFVPPRTAK
;
A
#
# COMPACT_ATOMS: atom_id res chain seq x y z
N MET A 1 -12.45 11.28 14.08
CA MET A 1 -11.59 10.09 13.97
C MET A 1 -12.49 8.88 13.81
N SER A 2 -12.55 8.35 12.60
CA SER A 2 -13.31 7.14 12.33
C SER A 2 -12.62 6.34 11.25
N ILE A 3 -12.12 5.18 11.63
CA ILE A 3 -11.71 4.14 10.68
C ILE A 3 -12.96 3.34 10.38
N LYS A 4 -13.41 3.37 9.13
CA LYS A 4 -14.65 2.70 8.73
C LYS A 4 -14.34 1.62 7.71
N PRO A 5 -14.47 0.33 8.06
CA PRO A 5 -14.59 -0.69 7.03
C PRO A 5 -15.90 -0.43 6.27
N HIS A 6 -15.80 -0.37 4.95
CA HIS A 6 -16.93 -0.35 4.05
C HIS A 6 -16.86 -1.60 3.19
N VAL A 7 -17.73 -2.57 3.47
CA VAL A 7 -17.82 -3.79 2.68
C VAL A 7 -18.94 -3.66 1.67
N GLN A 8 -18.54 -3.70 0.40
CA GLN A 8 -19.44 -3.85 -0.73
C GLN A 8 -19.76 -5.34 -0.88
N SER A 9 -21.04 -5.70 -0.82
CA SER A 9 -21.55 -7.05 -1.06
C SER A 9 -23.06 -7.03 -1.16
N GLY A 10 -23.62 -7.70 -2.18
CA GLY A 10 -25.06 -8.00 -2.24
C GLY A 10 -25.53 -9.08 -1.26
N ASP A 11 -24.60 -9.88 -0.73
CA ASP A 11 -24.85 -10.94 0.25
C ASP A 11 -24.53 -10.44 1.67
N ALA A 12 -25.53 -10.47 2.55
CA ALA A 12 -25.44 -9.97 3.92
C ALA A 12 -24.52 -10.82 4.82
N GLN A 13 -24.43 -12.12 4.58
CA GLN A 13 -23.56 -13.01 5.34
C GLN A 13 -22.10 -12.77 4.96
N ILE A 14 -21.80 -12.70 3.66
CA ILE A 14 -20.45 -12.36 3.17
C ILE A 14 -20.04 -10.97 3.68
N LYS A 15 -20.97 -10.01 3.65
CA LYS A 15 -20.74 -8.67 4.17
C LYS A 15 -20.30 -8.70 5.63
N SER A 16 -21.10 -9.32 6.49
CA SER A 16 -20.83 -9.41 7.93
C SER A 16 -19.52 -10.16 8.23
N GLN A 17 -19.21 -11.22 7.49
CA GLN A 17 -17.95 -11.96 7.65
C GLN A 17 -16.72 -11.10 7.33
N ARG A 18 -16.75 -10.37 6.20
CA ARG A 18 -15.66 -9.49 5.79
C ARG A 18 -15.52 -8.28 6.72
N GLU A 19 -16.63 -7.70 7.18
CA GLU A 19 -16.63 -6.62 8.17
C GLU A 19 -15.95 -7.10 9.46
N ALA A 20 -16.37 -8.24 10.00
CA ALA A 20 -15.77 -8.82 11.20
C ALA A 20 -14.27 -9.13 11.02
N ALA A 21 -13.85 -9.61 9.85
CA ALA A 21 -12.44 -9.83 9.56
C ALA A 21 -11.65 -8.52 9.53
N ALA A 22 -12.14 -7.51 8.80
CA ALA A 22 -11.51 -6.20 8.72
C ALA A 22 -11.41 -5.51 10.09
N GLU A 23 -12.46 -5.59 10.90
CA GLU A 23 -12.48 -5.05 12.26
C GLU A 23 -11.42 -5.70 13.15
N ARG A 24 -11.20 -7.02 13.06
CA ARG A 24 -10.11 -7.68 13.82
C ARG A 24 -8.74 -7.13 13.45
N VAL A 25 -8.49 -6.89 12.16
CA VAL A 25 -7.23 -6.29 11.70
C VAL A 25 -7.09 -4.87 12.21
N ILE A 26 -8.11 -4.02 12.06
CA ILE A 26 -8.10 -2.64 12.54
C ILE A 26 -7.85 -2.60 14.06
N ASN A 27 -8.55 -3.45 14.81
CA ASN A 27 -8.40 -3.55 16.27
C ASN A 27 -7.00 -4.04 16.68
N TYR A 28 -6.34 -4.87 15.86
CA TYR A 28 -4.97 -5.32 16.13
C TYR A 28 -3.98 -4.15 16.16
N PHE A 29 -4.08 -3.21 15.21
CA PHE A 29 -3.22 -2.02 15.21
C PHE A 29 -3.60 -1.02 16.32
N GLY A 30 -4.89 -0.91 16.62
CA GLY A 30 -5.40 -0.11 17.73
C GLY A 30 -4.86 1.32 17.70
N VAL A 31 -4.19 1.73 18.80
CA VAL A 31 -3.64 3.09 18.97
C VAL A 31 -2.48 3.42 18.04
N CYS A 32 -1.96 2.46 17.26
CA CYS A 32 -0.90 2.72 16.29
C CYS A 32 -1.42 3.40 15.01
N LEU A 33 -2.73 3.29 14.74
CA LEU A 33 -3.33 3.90 13.55
C LEU A 33 -3.38 5.43 13.68
N PRO A 34 -3.14 6.15 12.58
CA PRO A 34 -3.09 7.60 12.62
C PRO A 34 -4.45 8.24 12.92
N GLU A 35 -4.41 9.47 13.44
CA GLU A 35 -5.60 10.29 13.66
C GLU A 35 -6.14 10.89 12.35
N SER A 36 -6.68 10.03 11.48
CA SER A 36 -7.25 10.44 10.19
C SER A 36 -8.64 9.84 9.93
N GLU A 37 -9.40 10.46 9.02
CA GLU A 37 -10.62 9.85 8.49
C GLU A 37 -10.24 8.82 7.40
N LEU A 38 -10.03 7.58 7.82
CA LEU A 38 -9.59 6.46 6.98
C LEU A 38 -10.78 5.60 6.53
N LEU A 39 -10.94 5.47 5.22
CA LEU A 39 -11.87 4.52 4.60
C LEU A 39 -11.14 3.25 4.17
N CYS A 40 -11.54 2.11 4.73
CA CYS A 40 -11.11 0.78 4.27
C CYS A 40 -12.22 0.19 3.41
N PHE A 41 -12.12 0.32 2.08
CA PHE A 41 -13.11 -0.17 1.13
C PHE A 41 -12.76 -1.60 0.68
N LEU A 42 -13.61 -2.55 1.04
CA LEU A 42 -13.49 -3.95 0.68
C LEU A 42 -14.53 -4.25 -0.38
N ASP A 43 -14.06 -4.41 -1.62
CA ASP A 43 -14.93 -4.61 -2.77
C ASP A 43 -15.48 -6.06 -2.84
N ASP A 44 -16.56 -6.26 -3.59
CA ASP A 44 -16.99 -7.59 -4.07
C ASP A 44 -16.65 -7.81 -5.54
N GLU A 45 -16.26 -6.76 -6.26
CA GLU A 45 -15.84 -6.81 -7.65
C GLU A 45 -14.33 -6.56 -7.82
N ASP A 46 -13.84 -6.90 -9.02
CA ASP A 46 -12.52 -6.53 -9.51
C ASP A 46 -12.67 -5.59 -10.71
N PRO A 47 -12.83 -4.27 -10.49
CA PRO A 47 -13.10 -3.33 -11.57
C PRO A 47 -12.01 -3.39 -12.64
N SER A 48 -12.41 -3.66 -13.88
CA SER A 48 -11.50 -3.80 -15.01
C SER A 48 -10.68 -2.52 -15.26
N THR A 49 -11.24 -1.35 -14.96
CA THR A 49 -10.55 -0.06 -15.05
C THR A 49 -9.35 0.02 -14.12
N LEU A 50 -9.43 -0.61 -12.93
CA LEU A 50 -8.33 -0.66 -11.97
C LEU A 50 -7.37 -1.81 -12.31
N ARG A 51 -7.89 -3.02 -12.61
CA ARG A 51 -7.07 -4.20 -12.96
C ARG A 51 -6.23 -3.99 -14.22
N ASN A 52 -6.75 -3.27 -15.20
CA ASN A 52 -6.05 -2.96 -16.45
C ASN A 52 -5.23 -1.67 -16.35
N SER A 53 -5.21 -0.99 -15.19
CA SER A 53 -4.38 0.19 -15.01
C SER A 53 -2.90 -0.20 -15.07
N PRO A 54 -2.08 0.47 -15.91
CA PRO A 54 -0.64 0.21 -15.96
C PRO A 54 0.08 0.40 -14.62
N SER A 55 -0.49 1.17 -13.69
CA SER A 55 0.12 1.46 -12.39
C SER A 55 -0.18 0.43 -11.29
N LEU A 56 -1.21 -0.42 -11.48
CA LEU A 56 -1.62 -1.43 -10.49
C LEU A 56 -1.34 -2.83 -11.03
N GLY A 57 -1.74 -3.10 -12.27
CA GLY A 57 -1.56 -4.39 -12.92
C GLY A 57 -2.47 -5.49 -12.37
N PRO A 58 -2.45 -6.66 -13.04
CA PRO A 58 -3.41 -7.74 -12.78
C PRO A 58 -3.17 -8.46 -11.45
N ALA A 59 -1.96 -8.39 -10.87
CA ALA A 59 -1.61 -9.07 -9.62
C ALA A 59 -1.82 -8.23 -8.35
N ASN A 60 -2.19 -6.94 -8.47
CA ASN A 60 -2.38 -6.08 -7.31
C ASN A 60 -3.50 -6.61 -6.39
N ARG A 61 -3.27 -6.63 -5.08
CA ARG A 61 -4.22 -7.23 -4.11
C ARG A 61 -5.00 -6.16 -3.37
N GLY A 62 -4.43 -4.97 -3.27
CA GLY A 62 -4.98 -3.78 -2.64
C GLY A 62 -4.04 -2.61 -2.82
N LEU A 63 -4.48 -1.45 -2.35
CA LEU A 63 -3.65 -0.26 -2.28
C LEU A 63 -4.07 0.66 -1.14
N TYR A 64 -3.09 1.34 -0.59
CA TYR A 64 -3.23 2.53 0.21
C TYR A 64 -2.91 3.79 -0.62
N MET A 65 -3.68 4.85 -0.41
CA MET A 65 -3.32 6.19 -0.89
C MET A 65 -3.87 7.30 0.03
N PRO A 66 -3.09 8.37 0.27
CA PRO A 66 -3.64 9.59 0.85
C PRO A 66 -4.54 10.30 -0.17
N ILE A 67 -5.64 10.87 0.31
CA ILE A 67 -6.61 11.61 -0.49
C ILE A 67 -6.45 13.10 -0.20
N HIS A 68 -6.02 13.85 -1.21
CA HIS A 68 -5.92 15.31 -1.21
C HIS A 68 -7.07 15.93 -2.01
N ASP A 69 -7.27 17.25 -1.88
CA ASP A 69 -8.29 17.96 -2.66
C ASP A 69 -8.04 17.86 -4.17
N ASN A 70 -6.77 17.80 -4.59
CA ASN A 70 -6.35 17.62 -5.98
C ASN A 70 -6.17 16.15 -6.39
N THR A 71 -6.49 15.17 -5.53
CA THR A 71 -6.41 13.75 -5.93
C THR A 71 -7.35 13.49 -7.11
N VAL A 72 -6.81 12.92 -8.18
CA VAL A 72 -7.56 12.53 -9.38
C VAL A 72 -8.04 11.09 -9.19
N LEU A 73 -9.35 10.88 -9.32
CA LEU A 73 -10.01 9.57 -9.18
C LEU A 73 -10.58 9.09 -10.51
N ASP A 74 -10.04 9.56 -11.63
CA ASP A 74 -10.47 9.12 -12.96
C ASP A 74 -10.22 7.62 -13.12
N GLY A 75 -11.22 6.90 -13.66
CA GLY A 75 -11.18 5.44 -13.81
C GLY A 75 -11.61 4.65 -12.57
N TRP A 76 -11.79 5.29 -11.41
CA TRP A 76 -12.36 4.63 -10.24
C TRP A 76 -13.88 4.42 -10.41
N PRO A 77 -14.44 3.30 -9.90
CA PRO A 77 -15.88 3.09 -9.93
C PRO A 77 -16.63 4.20 -9.19
N SER A 78 -17.78 4.60 -9.72
CA SER A 78 -18.55 5.72 -9.15
C SER A 78 -18.98 5.44 -7.71
N TYR A 79 -19.35 4.20 -7.39
CA TYR A 79 -19.72 3.79 -6.02
C TYR A 79 -18.57 3.98 -5.04
N VAL A 80 -17.32 3.70 -5.43
CA VAL A 80 -16.12 3.97 -4.61
C VAL A 80 -15.93 5.48 -4.46
N THR A 81 -15.91 6.23 -5.57
CA THR A 81 -15.65 7.68 -5.53
C THR A 81 -16.71 8.45 -4.72
N ASN A 82 -17.95 7.96 -4.67
CA ASN A 82 -19.02 8.54 -3.87
C ASN A 82 -18.80 8.37 -2.36
N CYS A 83 -18.04 7.36 -1.93
CA CYS A 83 -17.63 7.21 -0.53
C CYS A 83 -16.51 8.19 -0.16
N ILE A 84 -15.66 8.56 -1.11
CA ILE A 84 -14.52 9.46 -0.91
C ILE A 84 -14.95 10.93 -1.00
N ARG A 85 -15.78 11.25 -2.01
CA ARG A 85 -16.28 12.58 -2.34
C ARG A 85 -17.79 12.52 -2.61
N PRO A 86 -18.62 12.34 -1.56
CA PRO A 86 -20.06 12.32 -1.72
C PRO A 86 -20.56 13.62 -2.33
N SER A 87 -21.58 13.50 -3.20
CA SER A 87 -22.29 14.67 -3.71
C SER A 87 -23.23 15.21 -2.66
N ASP A 88 -23.19 16.50 -2.42
CA ASP A 88 -24.21 17.20 -1.64
C ASP A 88 -25.52 17.36 -2.45
N ARG A 89 -26.53 17.96 -1.82
CA ARG A 89 -27.86 18.17 -2.40
C ARG A 89 -27.87 19.05 -3.66
N ILE A 90 -26.81 19.83 -3.88
CA ILE A 90 -26.68 20.75 -5.02
C ILE A 90 -25.63 20.26 -6.04
N GLY A 91 -25.16 19.01 -5.91
CA GLY A 91 -24.25 18.39 -6.86
C GLY A 91 -22.76 18.65 -6.58
N ARG A 92 -22.39 19.35 -5.51
CA ARG A 92 -20.98 19.59 -5.18
C ARG A 92 -20.40 18.36 -4.50
N ARG A 93 -19.19 17.98 -4.92
CA ARG A 93 -18.45 16.86 -4.35
C ARG A 93 -17.36 17.38 -3.42
N THR A 94 -17.45 17.04 -2.14
CA THR A 94 -16.48 17.45 -1.12
C THR A 94 -15.80 16.23 -0.56
N ARG A 95 -14.47 16.29 -0.38
CA ARG A 95 -13.68 15.25 0.27
C ARG A 95 -14.15 15.07 1.72
N VAL A 96 -14.43 13.83 2.12
CA VAL A 96 -14.82 13.46 3.50
C VAL A 96 -13.90 12.45 4.16
N ILE A 97 -12.84 12.03 3.46
CA ILE A 97 -11.82 11.10 3.97
C ILE A 97 -10.44 11.68 3.67
N ASP A 98 -9.47 11.38 4.54
CA ASP A 98 -8.08 11.79 4.40
C ASP A 98 -7.22 10.66 3.82
N ASP A 99 -7.55 9.41 4.18
CA ASP A 99 -6.83 8.22 3.77
C ASP A 99 -7.77 7.17 3.18
N PHE A 100 -7.27 6.42 2.22
CA PHE A 100 -8.04 5.42 1.51
C PHE A 100 -7.26 4.12 1.36
N VAL A 101 -7.85 3.03 1.83
CA VAL A 101 -7.42 1.67 1.57
C VAL A 101 -8.48 0.98 0.71
N TYR A 102 -8.05 0.34 -0.36
CA TYR A 102 -8.91 -0.43 -1.25
C TYR A 102 -8.42 -1.86 -1.37
N LEU A 103 -9.31 -2.83 -1.19
CA LEU A 103 -9.07 -4.26 -1.44
C LEU A 103 -10.02 -4.75 -2.52
N TYR A 104 -9.46 -5.49 -3.48
CA TYR A 104 -10.21 -6.13 -4.56
C TYR A 104 -11.13 -7.24 -4.05
N GLY A 105 -12.24 -7.49 -4.75
CA GLY A 105 -13.16 -8.58 -4.46
C GLY A 105 -12.48 -9.94 -4.38
N THR A 106 -11.60 -10.26 -5.33
CA THR A 106 -10.84 -11.52 -5.33
C THR A 106 -9.89 -11.67 -4.14
N THR A 107 -9.38 -10.56 -3.60
CA THR A 107 -8.62 -10.56 -2.34
C THR A 107 -9.52 -10.82 -1.14
N CYS A 108 -10.69 -10.18 -1.11
CA CYS A 108 -11.67 -10.25 -0.01
C CYS A 108 -12.42 -11.59 0.11
N VAL A 109 -12.32 -12.49 -0.88
CA VAL A 109 -12.94 -13.82 -0.82
C VAL A 109 -12.25 -14.75 0.19
N ASP A 110 -10.94 -14.60 0.36
CA ASP A 110 -10.17 -15.42 1.30
C ASP A 110 -9.81 -14.59 2.54
N GLU A 111 -10.17 -15.09 3.73
CA GLU A 111 -9.92 -14.39 5.00
C GLU A 111 -8.44 -14.11 5.26
N VAL A 112 -7.54 -15.00 4.84
CA VAL A 112 -6.08 -14.78 4.97
C VAL A 112 -5.63 -13.69 4.00
N GLY A 113 -6.13 -13.73 2.76
CA GLY A 113 -5.87 -12.69 1.75
C GLY A 113 -6.31 -11.31 2.21
N LEU A 114 -7.57 -11.19 2.64
CA LEU A 114 -8.12 -9.96 3.23
C LEU A 114 -7.26 -9.48 4.40
N THR A 115 -6.97 -10.36 5.37
CA THR A 115 -6.25 -10.00 6.59
C THR A 115 -4.85 -9.49 6.29
N MET A 116 -4.09 -10.24 5.49
CA MET A 116 -2.72 -9.88 5.13
C MET A 116 -2.68 -8.61 4.30
N THR A 117 -3.53 -8.48 3.28
CA THR A 117 -3.52 -7.28 2.43
C THR A 117 -3.99 -6.04 3.20
N LEU A 118 -5.04 -6.13 4.01
CA LEU A 118 -5.47 -4.99 4.82
C LEU A 118 -4.38 -4.56 5.81
N ALA A 119 -3.72 -5.49 6.49
CA ALA A 119 -2.63 -5.17 7.39
C ALA A 119 -1.44 -4.51 6.66
N HIS A 120 -1.13 -4.95 5.44
CA HIS A 120 -0.11 -4.33 4.59
C HIS A 120 -0.43 -2.86 4.28
N GLU A 121 -1.65 -2.59 3.81
CA GLU A 121 -2.06 -1.23 3.44
C GLU A 121 -2.21 -0.31 4.67
N LEU A 122 -2.66 -0.83 5.81
CA LEU A 122 -2.68 -0.07 7.07
C LEU A 122 -1.26 0.30 7.52
N GLN A 123 -0.27 -0.58 7.32
CA GLN A 123 1.12 -0.22 7.61
C GLN A 123 1.61 0.93 6.72
N HIS A 124 1.20 1.00 5.45
CA HIS A 124 1.51 2.15 4.60
C HIS A 124 0.86 3.46 5.10
N SER A 125 -0.36 3.40 5.65
CA SER A 125 -0.99 4.55 6.30
C SER A 125 -0.21 5.02 7.53
N ILE A 126 0.27 4.09 8.36
CA ILE A 126 1.11 4.40 9.52
C ILE A 126 2.44 5.04 9.08
N GLN A 127 3.09 4.48 8.04
CA GLN A 127 4.32 5.03 7.47
C GLN A 127 4.11 6.45 6.93
N HIS A 128 3.01 6.70 6.22
CA HIS A 128 2.67 8.04 5.72
C HIS A 128 2.52 9.05 6.86
N ALA A 129 1.80 8.68 7.92
CA ALA A 129 1.55 9.58 9.04
C ALA A 129 2.80 9.83 9.91
N GLN A 130 3.59 8.80 10.19
CA GLN A 130 4.70 8.88 11.17
C GLN A 130 6.04 9.26 10.54
N VAL A 131 6.30 8.80 9.31
CA VAL A 131 7.57 8.98 8.61
C VAL A 131 7.38 9.43 7.16
N ARG A 132 6.45 10.38 6.94
CA ARG A 132 6.03 10.89 5.62
C ARG A 132 7.15 11.08 4.60
N LYS A 133 8.29 11.65 5.00
CA LYS A 133 9.43 11.89 4.09
C LYS A 133 10.04 10.60 3.55
N LEU A 134 10.21 9.59 4.41
CA LEU A 134 10.70 8.27 4.00
C LEU A 134 9.66 7.57 3.13
N TRP A 135 8.38 7.64 3.53
CA TRP A 135 7.28 7.08 2.74
C TRP A 135 7.22 7.69 1.32
N ALA A 136 7.30 9.01 1.20
CA ALA A 136 7.23 9.70 -0.08
C ALA A 136 8.47 9.42 -0.96
N ALA A 137 9.66 9.37 -0.36
CA ALA A 137 10.89 9.02 -1.08
C ALA A 137 10.83 7.60 -1.65
N ASN A 138 10.39 6.61 -0.86
CA ASN A 138 10.21 5.23 -1.33
C ASN A 138 9.08 5.12 -2.38
N SER A 139 7.98 5.85 -2.18
CA SER A 139 6.88 5.93 -3.16
C SER A 139 7.30 6.54 -4.50
N LEU A 140 8.33 7.39 -4.51
CA LEU A 140 8.92 7.93 -5.73
C LEU A 140 9.64 6.84 -6.53
N VAL A 141 10.36 5.94 -5.87
CA VAL A 141 11.08 4.82 -6.51
C VAL A 141 10.10 3.92 -7.27
N ARG A 142 8.93 3.66 -6.67
CA ARG A 142 7.83 2.89 -7.30
C ARG A 142 7.26 3.52 -8.58
N LYS A 143 7.50 4.80 -8.80
CA LYS A 143 7.02 5.57 -9.96
C LYS A 143 8.09 5.72 -11.05
N LEU A 144 9.27 5.10 -10.89
CA LEU A 144 10.27 5.03 -11.94
C LEU A 144 9.73 4.31 -13.17
N ASP A 145 10.25 4.65 -14.34
CA ASP A 145 9.91 3.97 -15.59
C ASP A 145 10.30 2.49 -15.47
N LYS A 146 9.45 1.61 -16.01
CA LYS A 146 9.67 0.16 -15.98
C LYS A 146 11.06 -0.22 -16.51
N LYS A 147 11.57 0.46 -17.54
CA LYS A 147 12.91 0.19 -18.07
C LYS A 147 14.03 0.45 -17.06
N VAL A 148 13.86 1.46 -16.20
CA VAL A 148 14.83 1.77 -15.14
C VAL A 148 14.77 0.72 -14.04
N ILE A 149 13.55 0.33 -13.65
CA ILE A 149 13.30 -0.74 -12.67
C ILE A 149 13.92 -2.05 -13.14
N ASP A 150 13.64 -2.45 -14.39
CA ASP A 150 14.14 -3.67 -15.01
C ASP A 150 15.68 -3.65 -15.11
N ALA A 151 16.28 -2.52 -15.52
CA ALA A 151 17.74 -2.39 -15.65
C ALA A 151 18.49 -2.52 -14.31
N LEU A 152 17.85 -2.10 -13.22
CA LEU A 152 18.39 -2.21 -11.86
C LEU A 152 17.99 -3.52 -11.18
N ASN A 153 17.16 -4.35 -11.82
CA ASN A 153 16.54 -5.53 -11.22
C ASN A 153 15.88 -5.20 -9.87
N LEU A 154 15.23 -4.04 -9.78
CA LEU A 154 14.54 -3.60 -8.56
C LEU A 154 13.24 -4.39 -8.41
N LYS A 155 13.13 -5.10 -7.29
CA LYS A 155 11.95 -5.84 -6.85
C LYS A 155 11.30 -5.13 -5.67
N TRP A 156 10.06 -5.52 -5.37
CA TRP A 156 9.34 -5.06 -4.17
C TRP A 156 10.12 -5.31 -2.88
N SER A 157 10.83 -6.45 -2.80
CA SER A 157 11.73 -6.81 -1.70
C SER A 157 12.94 -5.89 -1.53
N ASN A 158 13.18 -4.97 -2.48
CA ASN A 158 14.22 -3.95 -2.37
C ASN A 158 13.71 -2.60 -1.83
N ILE A 159 12.40 -2.42 -1.67
CA ILE A 159 11.82 -1.15 -1.22
C ILE A 159 11.51 -1.25 0.29
N PRO A 160 12.25 -0.54 1.18
CA PRO A 160 12.11 -0.64 2.62
C PRO A 160 10.69 -0.53 3.18
N THR A 161 9.88 0.40 2.66
CA THR A 161 8.49 0.58 3.11
C THR A 161 7.61 -0.62 2.77
N GLU A 162 7.89 -1.30 1.66
CA GLU A 162 7.20 -2.52 1.25
C GLU A 162 7.65 -3.70 2.11
N VAL A 163 8.96 -3.83 2.36
CA VAL A 163 9.51 -4.89 3.22
C VAL A 163 8.90 -4.82 4.62
N GLU A 164 8.89 -3.65 5.25
CA GLU A 164 8.26 -3.49 6.57
C GLU A 164 6.76 -3.82 6.52
N ALA A 165 6.04 -3.33 5.52
CA ALA A 165 4.62 -3.62 5.36
C ALA A 165 4.35 -5.13 5.12
N ARG A 166 5.25 -5.86 4.47
CA ARG A 166 5.17 -7.34 4.32
C ARG A 166 5.44 -8.08 5.63
N ILE A 167 6.43 -7.64 6.41
CA ILE A 167 6.71 -8.23 7.74
C ILE A 167 5.49 -8.06 8.63
N VAL A 168 4.95 -6.83 8.72
CA VAL A 168 3.76 -6.53 9.53
C VAL A 168 2.55 -7.34 9.03
N SER A 169 2.32 -7.37 7.72
CA SER A 169 1.24 -8.15 7.09
C SER A 169 1.28 -9.63 7.47
N LYS A 170 2.46 -10.26 7.37
CA LYS A 170 2.65 -11.66 7.76
C LYS A 170 2.45 -11.85 9.26
N CYS A 171 3.06 -10.99 10.09
CA CYS A 171 2.92 -11.03 11.55
C CYS A 171 1.45 -10.97 12.00
N VAL A 172 0.67 -10.02 11.46
CA VAL A 172 -0.76 -9.89 11.77
C VAL A 172 -1.55 -11.11 11.29
N GLY A 173 -1.27 -11.59 10.08
CA GLY A 173 -1.89 -12.80 9.54
C GLY A 173 -1.67 -14.01 10.44
N GLU A 174 -0.43 -14.26 10.86
CA GLU A 174 -0.08 -15.41 11.70
C GLU A 174 -0.66 -15.28 13.10
N CYS A 175 -0.67 -14.07 13.67
CA CYS A 175 -1.24 -13.81 14.98
C CYS A 175 -2.76 -14.05 15.00
N LEU A 176 -3.49 -13.58 13.98
CA LEU A 176 -4.95 -13.62 13.95
C LEU A 176 -5.50 -14.95 13.42
N LEU A 177 -4.81 -15.61 12.49
CA LEU A 177 -5.33 -16.77 11.75
C LEU A 177 -4.49 -18.03 11.93
N GLY A 178 -3.30 -17.92 12.54
CA GLY A 178 -2.38 -19.02 12.76
C GLY A 178 -1.40 -19.23 11.60
N GLU A 179 -0.14 -19.48 11.96
CA GLU A 179 0.99 -19.68 11.04
C GLU A 179 0.69 -20.71 9.93
N GLN A 180 0.09 -21.85 10.27
CA GLN A 180 -0.19 -22.90 9.29
C GLN A 180 -1.12 -22.42 8.16
N ARG A 181 -2.18 -21.66 8.48
CA ARG A 181 -3.13 -21.16 7.48
C ARG A 181 -2.47 -20.11 6.58
N VAL A 182 -1.63 -19.26 7.16
CA VAL A 182 -0.86 -18.25 6.42
C VAL A 182 0.12 -18.89 5.45
N ASN A 183 0.91 -19.87 5.91
CA ASN A 183 1.87 -20.56 5.05
C ASN A 183 1.19 -21.34 3.92
N GLN A 184 0.07 -22.01 4.18
CA GLN A 184 -0.74 -22.66 3.14
C GLN A 184 -1.27 -21.66 2.11
N TYR A 185 -1.70 -20.48 2.56
CA TYR A 185 -2.15 -19.40 1.67
C TYR A 185 -0.99 -18.92 0.79
N ILE A 186 0.18 -18.66 1.37
CA ILE A 186 1.38 -18.21 0.65
C ILE A 186 1.81 -19.25 -0.39
N ASP A 187 1.89 -20.53 -0.02
CA ASP A 187 2.28 -21.61 -0.93
C ASP A 187 1.30 -21.74 -2.11
N ARG A 188 0.00 -21.62 -1.85
CA ARG A 188 -1.01 -21.59 -2.91
C ARG A 188 -0.80 -20.40 -3.84
N LYS A 189 -0.48 -19.22 -3.31
CA LYS A 189 -0.25 -18.03 -4.13
C LYS A 189 1.03 -18.12 -4.98
N ILE A 190 2.10 -18.71 -4.46
CA ILE A 190 3.29 -19.05 -5.24
C ILE A 190 2.94 -19.99 -6.40
N ALA A 191 2.08 -20.99 -6.15
CA ALA A 191 1.64 -21.94 -7.17
C ALA A 191 0.69 -21.34 -8.21
N GLU A 192 -0.18 -20.40 -7.82
CA GLU A 192 -1.08 -19.68 -8.73
C GLU A 192 -0.31 -18.84 -9.75
N ARG A 193 0.82 -18.24 -9.34
CA ARG A 193 1.77 -17.50 -10.21
C ARG A 193 1.06 -16.61 -11.23
N ILE A 194 0.27 -15.64 -10.75
CA ILE A 194 -0.47 -14.71 -11.61
C ILE A 194 0.50 -13.99 -12.57
N THR A 195 1.66 -13.59 -12.06
CA THR A 195 2.84 -13.16 -12.82
C THR A 195 4.11 -13.69 -12.15
N ASP A 196 5.24 -13.62 -12.84
CA ASP A 196 6.54 -13.95 -12.24
C ASP A 196 6.87 -13.02 -11.06
N ASP A 197 6.63 -11.71 -11.23
CA ASP A 197 6.84 -10.72 -10.16
C ASP A 197 5.95 -10.99 -8.93
N ASP A 198 4.72 -11.49 -9.12
CA ASP A 198 3.81 -11.83 -8.02
C ASP A 198 4.30 -13.07 -7.27
N ALA A 199 4.73 -14.11 -7.98
CA ALA A 199 5.30 -15.30 -7.36
C ALA A 199 6.60 -14.98 -6.60
N ASP A 200 7.49 -14.18 -7.18
CA ASP A 200 8.72 -13.72 -6.53
C ASP A 200 8.43 -12.94 -5.24
N ASP A 201 7.40 -12.09 -5.23
CA ASP A 201 6.95 -11.38 -4.04
C ASP A 201 6.40 -12.34 -2.96
N TRP A 202 5.61 -13.35 -3.33
CA TRP A 202 5.16 -14.35 -2.38
C TRP A 202 6.28 -15.24 -1.84
N GLU A 203 7.24 -15.62 -2.68
CA GLU A 203 8.43 -16.34 -2.25
C GLU A 203 9.25 -15.50 -1.26
N PHE A 204 9.37 -14.20 -1.50
CA PHE A 204 9.99 -13.27 -0.55
C PHE A 204 9.23 -13.25 0.78
N ILE A 205 7.90 -13.06 0.76
CA ILE A 205 7.07 -13.05 1.99
C ILE A 205 7.22 -14.35 2.78
N ARG A 206 7.34 -15.49 2.10
CA ARG A 206 7.58 -16.79 2.75
C ARG A 206 8.86 -16.77 3.58
N THR A 207 9.91 -16.07 3.14
CA THR A 207 11.21 -16.00 3.84
C THR A 207 11.23 -15.06 5.05
N LEU A 208 10.27 -14.13 5.15
CA LEU A 208 10.22 -13.16 6.25
C LEU A 208 9.87 -13.82 7.57
N THR A 209 10.50 -13.38 8.66
CA THR A 209 10.13 -13.78 10.01
C THR A 209 9.31 -12.66 10.67
N PRO A 210 8.20 -12.95 11.36
CA PRO A 210 7.39 -11.93 12.04
C PRO A 210 8.15 -11.09 13.08
N SER A 211 9.29 -11.58 13.58
CA SER A 211 10.17 -10.87 14.51
C SER A 211 11.17 -9.93 13.84
N ASP A 212 11.24 -9.95 12.51
CA ASP A 212 12.13 -9.06 11.77
C ASP A 212 11.72 -7.60 11.99
N SER A 213 12.71 -6.72 12.08
CA SER A 213 12.49 -5.27 12.19
C SER A 213 13.28 -4.55 11.12
N VAL A 214 12.69 -3.54 10.50
CA VAL A 214 13.34 -2.72 9.48
C VAL A 214 13.69 -1.36 10.09
N ASP A 215 14.97 -1.02 10.11
CA ASP A 215 15.34 0.39 10.23
C ASP A 215 15.05 1.07 8.89
N LEU A 216 13.86 1.66 8.78
CA LEU A 216 13.40 2.31 7.55
C LEU A 216 14.35 3.40 7.08
N ALA A 217 14.96 4.17 7.99
CA ALA A 217 15.83 5.28 7.60
C ALA A 217 17.13 4.74 6.99
N SER A 218 17.81 3.83 7.69
CA SER A 218 19.05 3.23 7.22
C SER A 218 18.83 2.40 5.94
N SER A 219 17.74 1.64 5.88
CA SER A 219 17.40 0.84 4.68
C SER A 219 17.05 1.73 3.49
N THR A 220 16.38 2.88 3.71
CA THR A 220 16.12 3.86 2.66
C THR A 220 17.42 4.48 2.14
N GLN A 221 18.37 4.80 3.01
CA GLN A 221 19.68 5.29 2.58
C GLN A 221 20.40 4.26 1.71
N LEU A 222 20.41 2.98 2.11
CA LEU A 222 21.00 1.91 1.30
C LEU A 222 20.33 1.76 -0.07
N LEU A 223 18.99 1.88 -0.14
CA LEU A 223 18.28 1.91 -1.42
C LEU A 223 18.75 3.10 -2.28
N PHE A 224 18.83 4.29 -1.73
CA PHE A 224 19.24 5.48 -2.49
C PHE A 224 20.72 5.44 -2.91
N GLU A 225 21.58 4.76 -2.15
CA GLU A 225 22.94 4.44 -2.56
C GLU A 225 22.97 3.57 -3.83
N LEU A 226 22.11 2.54 -3.92
CA LEU A 226 21.95 1.72 -5.13
C LEU A 226 21.39 2.54 -6.31
N LEU A 227 20.49 3.49 -6.02
CA LEU A 227 19.86 4.35 -7.01
C LEU A 227 20.72 5.53 -7.48
N LYS A 228 21.98 5.66 -7.02
CA LYS A 228 22.88 6.78 -7.40
C LYS A 228 22.98 6.99 -8.90
N GLY A 229 23.04 5.91 -9.67
CA GLY A 229 23.10 5.96 -11.13
C GLY A 229 21.84 6.51 -11.79
N CYS A 230 20.69 6.47 -11.10
CA CYS A 230 19.37 6.87 -11.60
C CYS A 230 18.85 8.15 -10.91
N ARG A 231 19.75 8.91 -10.30
CA ARG A 231 19.42 10.19 -9.66
C ARG A 231 18.73 11.18 -10.62
N PRO A 232 19.19 11.39 -11.87
CA PRO A 232 18.52 12.32 -12.79
C PRO A 232 17.04 11.98 -13.05
N GLU A 233 16.72 10.69 -13.14
CA GLU A 233 15.37 10.16 -13.35
C GLU A 233 14.49 10.42 -12.13
N LEU A 234 15.00 10.17 -10.93
CA LEU A 234 14.32 10.48 -9.67
C LEU A 234 14.07 11.97 -9.51
N GLU A 235 15.04 12.82 -9.83
CA GLU A 235 14.87 14.28 -9.79
C GLU A 235 13.83 14.76 -10.80
N ALA A 236 13.85 14.22 -12.03
CA ALA A 236 12.85 14.55 -13.05
C ALA A 236 11.44 14.13 -12.62
N LEU A 237 11.31 12.96 -12.01
CA LEU A 237 10.06 12.46 -11.48
C LEU A 237 9.57 13.30 -10.30
N LEU A 238 10.44 13.66 -9.36
CA LEU A 238 10.08 14.53 -8.24
C LEU A 238 9.59 15.90 -8.73
N ARG A 239 10.25 16.49 -9.74
CA ARG A 239 9.79 17.73 -10.36
C ARG A 239 8.38 17.59 -10.94
N LYS A 240 8.10 16.50 -11.66
CA LYS A 240 6.77 16.23 -12.23
C LYS A 240 5.70 16.10 -11.14
N VAL A 241 5.98 15.36 -10.06
CA VAL A 241 5.02 15.18 -8.97
C VAL A 241 4.81 16.48 -8.18
N LYS A 242 5.85 17.29 -7.96
CA LYS A 242 5.70 18.63 -7.37
C LYS A 242 4.83 19.55 -8.23
N GLN A 243 4.92 19.46 -9.56
CA GLN A 243 4.10 20.25 -10.48
C GLN A 243 2.61 19.90 -10.43
N THR A 244 2.22 18.71 -9.96
CA THR A 244 0.80 18.38 -9.74
C THR A 244 0.23 19.03 -8.47
N GLY A 245 1.06 19.69 -7.67
CA GLY A 245 0.68 20.26 -6.38
C GLY A 245 0.42 19.19 -5.31
N ASN A 246 1.02 17.99 -5.43
CA ASN A 246 0.85 16.96 -4.41
C ASN A 246 1.59 17.37 -3.12
N PRO A 247 0.87 17.57 -2.00
CA PRO A 247 1.45 18.09 -0.77
C PRO A 247 2.49 17.15 -0.17
N ASP A 248 2.38 15.83 -0.37
CA ASP A 248 3.30 14.83 0.20
C ASP A 248 4.73 14.97 -0.33
N PHE A 249 4.90 15.59 -1.50
CA PHE A 249 6.20 15.72 -2.17
C PHE A 249 6.80 17.12 -2.07
N THR A 250 6.07 18.12 -1.55
CA THR A 250 6.47 19.54 -1.58
C THR A 250 7.83 19.77 -0.94
N ASP A 251 8.06 19.19 0.23
CA ASP A 251 9.26 19.36 1.06
C ASP A 251 10.26 18.20 0.95
N ILE A 252 10.08 17.32 -0.04
CA ILE A 252 11.05 16.27 -0.33
C ILE A 252 12.28 16.89 -0.98
N ASP A 253 13.42 16.61 -0.35
CA ASP A 253 14.76 16.92 -0.81
C ASP A 253 15.52 15.61 -1.03
N LEU A 254 15.88 15.33 -2.28
CA LEU A 254 16.59 14.10 -2.62
C LEU A 254 18.02 14.09 -2.09
N ASP A 255 18.63 15.25 -1.90
CA ASP A 255 20.01 15.32 -1.41
C ASP A 255 20.12 14.66 -0.03
N ALA A 256 19.12 14.83 0.83
CA ALA A 256 19.05 14.22 2.15
C ALA A 256 19.13 12.68 2.14
N PHE A 257 18.79 12.02 1.03
CA PHE A 257 18.83 10.55 0.90
C PHE A 257 20.08 10.03 0.18
N PHE A 258 20.80 10.87 -0.56
CA PHE A 258 22.04 10.51 -1.25
C PHE A 258 23.32 10.82 -0.46
N VAL A 259 23.21 11.37 0.76
CA VAL A 259 24.36 11.55 1.65
C VAL A 259 24.68 10.23 2.35
N PRO A 260 25.95 9.76 2.36
CA PRO A 260 26.33 8.59 3.13
C PRO A 260 26.00 8.78 4.61
N PRO A 261 25.59 7.73 5.35
CA PRO A 261 25.38 7.85 6.79
C PRO A 261 26.65 8.40 7.43
N ARG A 262 26.51 9.48 8.22
CA ARG A 262 27.61 9.95 9.06
C ARG A 262 27.95 8.79 10.00
N THR A 263 29.08 8.13 9.77
CA THR A 263 29.62 7.16 10.71
C THR A 263 29.73 7.86 12.05
N ALA A 264 28.97 7.41 13.04
CA ALA A 264 29.17 7.81 14.42
C ALA A 264 30.64 7.51 14.76
N LYS A 265 31.38 8.55 15.15
CA LYS A 265 32.71 8.43 15.73
C LYS A 265 32.58 8.08 17.20
#